data_AF-A0A6J7D0B3-F1
#
_entry.id   AF-A0A6J7D0B3-F1
#
_cell.length_a   1.000
_cell.length_b   1.000
_cell.length_c   1.000
_cell.angle_alpha   90.00
_cell.angle_beta   90.00
_cell.angle_gamma   90.00
#
_symmetry.space_group_name_H-M   'P 1'
#
loop_
_entity.id
_entity.type
_entity.pdbx_description
1 polymer ?
#
loop_
_entity_poly.entity_id
_entity_poly.type
_entity_poly.pdbx_seq_one_letter_code
_entity_poly.pdbx_strand_id
1 'polypeptide(L)'
;MVDDTRRLEASLGDGVKVIEANEEKTVVLQRRCVRAARPLQAGSVIERSDLEALRPAPADAVPPQSIDLVVGRTLTRDLVAGEHLVWDDLA
;
A
#
# COMPACT_ATOMS: atom_id res chain seq x y z
N MET A 1 -14.64 -37.24 -14.83
CA MET A 1 -13.25 -37.69 -15.07
C MET A 1 -12.61 -36.99 -16.27
N VAL A 2 -13.11 -37.14 -17.51
CA VAL A 2 -12.55 -36.43 -18.67
C VAL A 2 -12.78 -34.91 -18.60
N ASP A 3 -14.01 -34.48 -18.32
CA ASP A 3 -14.35 -33.04 -18.26
C ASP A 3 -13.57 -32.32 -17.15
N ASP A 4 -13.37 -32.98 -16.01
CA ASP A 4 -12.62 -32.44 -14.89
C ASP A 4 -11.14 -32.25 -15.24
N THR A 5 -10.54 -33.20 -15.97
CA THR A 5 -9.17 -33.06 -16.48
C THR A 5 -9.05 -31.86 -17.43
N ARG A 6 -10.01 -31.65 -18.35
CA ARG A 6 -9.97 -30.51 -19.27
C ARG A 6 -10.17 -29.17 -18.55
N ARG A 7 -11.01 -29.13 -17.51
CA ARG A 7 -11.16 -27.94 -16.65
C ARG A 7 -9.88 -27.63 -15.89
N LEU A 8 -9.20 -28.65 -15.37
CA LEU A 8 -7.91 -28.47 -14.71
C LEU A 8 -6.89 -27.87 -15.68
N GLU A 9 -6.72 -28.46 -16.86
CA GLU A 9 -5.79 -27.98 -17.89
C GLU A 9 -6.04 -26.50 -18.24
N ALA A 10 -7.31 -26.11 -18.43
CA ALA A 10 -7.67 -24.72 -18.68
C ALA A 10 -7.43 -23.78 -17.48
N SER A 11 -7.47 -24.31 -16.25
CA SER A 11 -7.30 -23.53 -15.02
C SER A 11 -5.83 -23.37 -14.58
N LEU A 12 -4.89 -24.10 -15.19
CA LEU A 12 -3.46 -24.04 -14.85
C LEU A 12 -2.81 -22.69 -15.19
N GLY A 13 -3.39 -21.95 -16.15
CA GLY A 13 -2.82 -20.69 -16.63
C GLY A 13 -1.50 -20.88 -17.37
N ASP A 14 -0.68 -19.82 -17.40
CA ASP A 14 0.61 -19.78 -18.10
C ASP A 14 1.84 -19.84 -17.16
N GLY A 15 1.60 -19.86 -15.85
CA GLY A 15 2.64 -19.88 -14.82
C GLY A 15 3.30 -18.52 -14.54
N VAL A 16 2.84 -17.42 -15.15
CA VAL A 16 3.38 -16.08 -14.93
C VAL A 16 2.60 -15.37 -13.82
N LYS A 17 3.28 -14.98 -12.73
CA LYS A 17 2.63 -14.20 -11.67
C LYS A 17 2.45 -12.75 -12.13
N VAL A 18 1.22 -12.38 -12.46
CA VAL A 18 0.81 -11.00 -12.74
C VAL A 18 -0.32 -10.56 -11.82
N ILE A 19 -0.69 -9.29 -11.92
CA ILE A 19 -1.98 -8.78 -11.45
C ILE A 19 -2.94 -8.97 -12.61
N GLU A 20 -4.00 -9.73 -12.40
CA GLU A 20 -5.01 -9.96 -13.43
C GLU A 20 -5.92 -8.73 -13.60
N ALA A 21 -6.57 -8.61 -14.77
CA ALA A 21 -7.46 -7.49 -15.06
C ALA A 21 -8.61 -7.34 -14.05
N ASN A 22 -9.09 -8.45 -13.49
CA ASN A 22 -10.10 -8.45 -12.44
C ASN A 22 -9.55 -8.06 -11.04
N GLU A 23 -8.22 -8.05 -10.87
CA GLU A 23 -7.54 -7.72 -9.61
C GLU A 23 -7.11 -6.25 -9.52
N GLU A 24 -7.15 -5.48 -10.60
CA GLU A 24 -6.66 -4.09 -10.65
C GLU A 24 -7.19 -3.22 -9.49
N LYS A 25 -8.49 -3.31 -9.21
CA LYS A 25 -9.13 -2.59 -8.10
C LYS A 25 -8.78 -3.19 -6.74
N THR A 26 -8.72 -4.51 -6.67
CA THR A 26 -8.45 -5.25 -5.43
C THR A 26 -7.04 -4.97 -4.91
N VAL A 27 -6.08 -4.80 -5.81
CA VAL A 27 -4.71 -4.42 -5.45
C VAL A 27 -4.68 -3.13 -4.64
N VAL A 28 -5.42 -2.10 -5.06
CA VAL A 28 -5.52 -0.84 -4.31
C VAL A 28 -6.34 -1.03 -3.02
N LEU A 29 -7.46 -1.75 -3.08
CA LEU A 29 -8.38 -1.87 -1.94
C LEU A 29 -7.83 -2.74 -0.79
N GLN A 30 -7.07 -3.80 -1.11
CA GLN A 30 -6.64 -4.81 -0.15
C GLN A 30 -5.19 -4.67 0.29
N ARG A 31 -4.34 -3.95 -0.45
CA ARG A 31 -2.97 -3.66 0.03
C ARG A 31 -3.00 -2.61 1.13
N ARG A 32 -2.03 -2.72 2.03
CA ARG A 32 -1.79 -1.73 3.09
C ARG A 32 -0.75 -0.73 2.59
N CYS A 33 -0.85 0.50 3.06
CA CYS A 33 0.14 1.56 2.92
C CYS A 33 0.39 2.22 4.27
N VAL A 34 1.46 3.01 4.35
CA VAL A 34 1.77 3.85 5.52
C VAL A 34 0.75 4.99 5.58
N ARG A 35 0.13 5.15 6.75
CA ARG A 35 -0.83 6.20 7.06
C ARG A 35 -0.47 6.89 8.36
N ALA A 36 -0.89 8.15 8.50
CA ALA A 36 -0.73 8.90 9.74
C ALA A 36 -1.71 8.36 10.80
N ALA A 37 -1.20 7.84 11.92
CA ALA A 37 -2.02 7.31 13.03
C ALA A 37 -2.72 8.43 13.82
N ARG A 38 -2.29 9.68 13.66
CA ARG A 38 -2.82 10.89 14.28
C ARG A 38 -2.58 12.08 13.36
N PRO A 39 -3.17 13.26 13.62
CA PRO A 39 -2.81 14.47 12.88
C PRO A 39 -1.33 14.82 13.09
N LEU A 40 -0.65 15.18 11.99
CA LEU A 40 0.76 15.58 11.96
C LEU A 40 0.87 16.96 11.30
N GLN A 41 1.87 17.73 11.74
CA GLN A 41 2.06 19.11 11.28
C GLN A 41 3.30 19.20 10.40
N ALA A 42 3.28 20.10 9.43
CA ALA A 42 4.43 20.45 8.62
C ALA A 42 5.63 20.83 9.52
N GLY A 43 6.82 20.38 9.14
CA GLY A 43 8.04 20.59 9.90
C GLY A 43 8.24 19.62 11.08
N SER A 44 7.26 18.77 11.41
CA SER A 44 7.46 17.73 12.41
C SER A 44 8.32 16.58 11.87
N VAL A 45 9.17 16.02 12.74
CA VAL A 45 9.93 14.80 12.46
C VAL A 45 9.04 13.60 12.74
N ILE A 46 8.91 12.70 11.78
CA ILE A 46 8.03 11.54 11.88
C ILE A 46 8.62 10.49 12.81
N GLU A 47 7.90 10.13 13.86
CA GLU A 47 8.25 9.01 14.72
C GLU A 47 7.52 7.73 14.29
N ARG A 48 8.03 6.56 14.72
CA ARG A 48 7.38 5.28 14.37
C ARG A 48 5.96 5.17 14.93
N SER A 49 5.69 5.77 16.09
CA SER A 49 4.37 5.83 16.73
C SER A 49 3.35 6.69 15.97
N ASP A 50 3.82 7.53 15.06
CA ASP A 50 2.95 8.41 14.25
C ASP A 50 2.37 7.70 13.03
N LEU A 51 2.81 6.46 12.77
CA LEU A 51 2.55 5.73 11.55
C LEU A 51 1.83 4.41 11.83
N GLU A 52 0.90 4.06 10.94
CA GLU A 52 0.23 2.77 10.91
C GLU A 52 0.12 2.23 9.49
N ALA A 53 -0.02 0.90 9.35
CA ALA A 53 -0.14 0.25 8.04
C ALA A 53 -1.58 -0.19 7.79
N LEU A 54 -2.33 0.63 7.06
CA LEU A 54 -3.77 0.44 6.83
C LEU A 54 -4.13 0.46 5.34
N ARG A 55 -5.36 0.02 5.05
CA ARG A 55 -5.96 -0.02 3.71
C ARG A 55 -6.87 1.20 3.50
N PRO A 56 -7.18 1.60 2.25
CA PRO A 56 -6.61 1.11 0.99
C PRO A 56 -5.16 1.59 0.79
N ALA A 57 -4.47 1.11 -0.24
CA ALA A 57 -3.17 1.60 -0.67
C ALA A 57 -3.29 2.21 -2.08
N PRO A 58 -3.58 3.51 -2.18
CA PRO A 58 -3.42 4.28 -3.42
C PRO A 58 -2.04 4.06 -4.06
N ALA A 59 -1.95 4.27 -5.37
CA ALA A 59 -0.76 3.90 -6.15
C ALA A 59 0.51 4.70 -5.78
N ASP A 60 0.32 5.91 -5.29
CA ASP A 60 1.33 6.86 -4.82
C ASP A 60 1.66 6.70 -3.33
N ALA A 61 0.87 5.91 -2.59
CA ALA A 61 1.06 5.74 -1.17
C ALA A 61 2.35 4.98 -0.85
N VAL A 62 3.05 5.43 0.20
CA VAL A 62 4.26 4.76 0.66
C VAL A 62 3.91 3.36 1.16
N PRO A 63 4.57 2.30 0.67
CA PRO A 63 4.25 0.95 1.06
C PRO A 63 4.81 0.62 2.47
N PRO A 64 4.20 -0.32 3.22
CA PRO A 64 4.57 -0.59 4.61
C PRO A 64 6.00 -1.08 4.78
N GLN A 65 6.55 -1.79 3.79
CA GLN A 65 7.96 -2.23 3.82
C GLN A 65 8.96 -1.07 3.76
N SER A 66 8.53 0.13 3.36
CA SER A 66 9.36 1.33 3.29
C SER A 66 9.21 2.25 4.51
N ILE A 67 8.48 1.81 5.54
CA ILE A 67 8.20 2.63 6.73
C ILE A 67 9.46 3.11 7.44
N ASP A 68 10.53 2.31 7.46
CA ASP A 68 11.79 2.68 8.11
C ASP A 68 12.55 3.77 7.35
N LEU A 69 12.22 4.01 6.07
CA LEU A 69 12.75 5.14 5.28
C LEU A 69 11.99 6.46 5.56
N VAL A 70 10.81 6.36 6.16
CA VAL A 70 9.96 7.51 6.52
C VAL A 70 10.30 8.02 7.91
N VAL A 71 10.54 7.10 8.86
CA VAL A 71 10.85 7.46 10.25
C VAL A 71 12.12 8.33 10.29
N GLY A 72 12.04 9.45 11.02
CA GLY A 72 13.11 10.44 11.10
C GLY A 72 13.13 11.48 9.98
N ARG A 73 12.26 11.36 8.96
CA ARG A 73 12.08 12.41 7.94
C ARG A 73 11.17 13.52 8.47
N THR A 74 11.30 14.69 7.86
CA THR A 74 10.50 15.87 8.21
C THR A 74 9.35 16.03 7.23
N LEU A 75 8.15 16.31 7.74
CA LEU A 75 6.98 16.58 6.90
C LEU A 75 7.09 17.94 6.19
N THR A 76 6.71 17.98 4.92
CA THR A 76 6.63 19.20 4.10
C THR A 76 5.25 19.88 4.17
N ARG A 77 4.22 19.14 4.60
CA ARG A 77 2.85 19.63 4.81
C ARG A 77 2.15 18.93 5.98
N ASP A 78 1.01 19.48 6.38
CA ASP A 78 0.14 18.84 7.38
C ASP A 78 -0.52 17.57 6.82
N LEU A 79 -0.75 16.61 7.71
CA LEU A 79 -1.49 15.38 7.44
C LEU A 79 -2.59 15.19 8.48
N VAL A 80 -3.77 14.76 8.04
CA VAL A 80 -4.85 14.38 8.96
C VAL A 80 -4.73 12.91 9.38
N ALA A 81 -5.36 12.54 10.50
CA ALA A 81 -5.38 11.15 10.94
C ALA A 81 -6.03 10.23 9.89
N GLY A 82 -5.41 9.09 9.64
CA GLY A 82 -5.81 8.12 8.63
C GLY A 82 -5.46 8.52 7.20
N GLU A 83 -4.85 9.68 6.95
CA GLU A 83 -4.35 10.04 5.63
C GLU A 83 -3.16 9.15 5.24
N HIS A 84 -3.07 8.78 3.97
CA HIS A 84 -1.94 8.00 3.47
C HIS A 84 -0.77 8.93 3.20
N LEU A 85 0.43 8.45 3.52
CA LEU A 85 1.66 9.18 3.28
C LEU A 85 2.09 8.97 1.83
N VAL A 86 2.54 10.02 1.16
CA VAL A 86 3.25 9.94 -0.13
C VAL A 86 4.68 10.45 0.01
N TRP A 87 5.57 10.09 -0.92
CA TRP A 87 6.98 10.49 -0.85
C TRP A 87 7.17 12.01 -0.91
N ASP A 88 6.28 12.72 -1.60
CA ASP A 88 6.31 14.18 -1.73
C ASP A 88 5.97 14.91 -0.41
N ASP A 89 5.44 14.19 0.58
CA ASP A 89 5.20 14.72 1.93
C ASP A 89 6.50 14.83 2.75
N LEU A 90 7.63 14.32 2.25
CA LEU A 90 8.89 14.19 3.00
C LEU A 90 9.99 15.08 2.44
N ALA A 91 10.67 15.82 3.33
CA ALA A 91 11.88 16.59 3.03
C ALA A 91 13.13 15.69 3.01
#